data_AF-A0A1N7ET49-F1
#
_entry.id   AF-A0A1N7ET49-F1
#
_cell.length_a   1.000
_cell.length_b   1.000
_cell.length_c   1.000
_cell.angle_alpha   90.00
_cell.angle_beta   90.00
_cell.angle_gamma   90.00
#
_symmetry.space_group_name_H-M   'P 1'
#
loop_
_entity.id
_entity.type
_entity.pdbx_description
1 polymer ?
#
loop_
_entity_poly.entity_id
_entity_poly.type
_entity_poly.pdbx_seq_one_letter_code
_entity_poly.pdbx_strand_id
1 'polypeptide(L)'
;MPTVEWRSPDAALPSQVLRLADELETVMEQLHHTTVEIERDSDPRNTGHVTGDGISIPEFDTACDLAEAAMHDGLESTAVASYLERMGFSVDDYHPIATRIDGRQYVPTSDARDLRLEYASRLEEDVEILRQSAEH
;
A
#
# COMPACT_ATOMS: atom_id res chain seq x y z
N MET A 1 14.86 -4.99 -19.82
CA MET A 1 13.71 -5.48 -19.05
C MET A 1 12.50 -4.61 -19.38
N PRO A 2 11.29 -5.16 -19.49
CA PRO A 2 10.10 -4.34 -19.49
C PRO A 2 10.02 -3.59 -18.15
N THR A 3 9.76 -2.28 -18.20
CA THR A 3 9.51 -1.47 -17.01
C THR A 3 8.04 -1.59 -16.65
N VAL A 4 7.75 -1.91 -15.39
CA VAL A 4 6.38 -1.84 -14.85
C VAL A 4 6.20 -0.45 -14.24
N GLU A 5 5.13 0.23 -14.63
CA GLU A 5 4.82 1.58 -14.17
C GLU A 5 3.60 1.54 -13.25
N TRP A 6 3.75 2.09 -12.03
CA TRP A 6 2.61 2.38 -11.16
C TRP A 6 2.02 3.73 -11.57
N ARG A 7 0.79 3.74 -12.11
CA ARG A 7 0.18 4.96 -12.72
C ARG A 7 -0.89 5.68 -11.90
N SER A 8 -1.25 5.16 -10.73
CA SER A 8 -2.32 5.73 -9.91
C SER A 8 -2.08 5.52 -8.42
N PRO A 9 -0.99 6.05 -7.83
CA PRO A 9 -0.89 6.14 -6.39
C PRO A 9 -1.82 7.26 -5.88
N ASP A 10 -2.48 7.01 -4.75
CA ASP A 10 -3.18 8.06 -4.02
C ASP A 10 -2.18 9.12 -3.51
N ALA A 11 -2.68 10.31 -3.21
CA ALA A 11 -1.87 11.34 -2.57
C ALA A 11 -1.43 10.86 -1.17
N ALA A 12 -0.12 10.76 -0.97
CA ALA A 12 0.51 10.30 0.27
C ALA A 12 1.66 11.23 0.67
N LEU A 13 2.12 11.12 1.91
CA LEU A 13 3.33 11.82 2.36
C LEU A 13 4.58 11.21 1.69
N PRO A 14 5.62 12.00 1.38
CA PRO A 14 6.86 11.49 0.80
C PRO A 14 7.45 10.27 1.51
N SER A 15 7.48 10.24 2.84
CA SER A 15 8.01 9.10 3.60
C SER A 15 7.21 7.81 3.39
N GLN A 16 5.89 7.92 3.20
CA GLN A 16 5.02 6.78 2.92
C GLN A 16 5.29 6.21 1.53
N VAL A 17 5.54 7.08 0.54
CA VAL A 17 5.91 6.65 -0.82
C VAL A 17 7.28 5.96 -0.82
N LEU A 18 8.25 6.49 -0.08
CA LEU A 18 9.58 5.89 0.05
C LEU A 18 9.52 4.53 0.76
N ARG A 19 8.77 4.42 1.87
CA ARG A 19 8.56 3.13 2.55
C ARG A 19 7.96 2.09 1.62
N LEU A 20 6.94 2.46 0.85
CA LEU A 20 6.32 1.56 -0.12
C LEU A 20 7.32 1.12 -1.20
N ALA A 21 8.19 2.02 -1.65
CA ALA A 21 9.25 1.68 -2.60
C ALA A 21 10.26 0.67 -2.00
N ASP A 22 10.66 0.86 -0.74
CA ASP A 22 11.59 -0.05 -0.03
C ASP A 22 10.95 -1.45 0.21
N GLU A 23 9.68 -1.50 0.60
CA GLU A 23 8.95 -2.76 0.77
C GLU A 23 8.79 -3.49 -0.58
N LEU A 24 8.48 -2.76 -1.67
CA LEU A 24 8.44 -3.32 -3.01
C LEU A 24 9.81 -3.83 -3.47
N GLU A 25 10.89 -3.09 -3.20
CA GLU A 25 12.24 -3.52 -3.52
C GLU A 25 12.55 -4.85 -2.84
N THR A 26 12.17 -4.99 -1.56
CA THR A 26 12.36 -6.23 -0.79
C THR A 26 11.66 -7.42 -1.44
N VAL A 27 10.40 -7.24 -1.89
CA VAL A 27 9.66 -8.30 -2.59
C VAL A 27 10.27 -8.60 -3.97
N MET A 28 10.69 -7.56 -4.70
CA MET A 28 11.32 -7.67 -6.02
C MET A 28 12.70 -8.35 -5.97
N GLU A 29 13.46 -8.13 -4.91
CA GLU A 29 14.74 -8.81 -4.68
C GLU A 29 14.51 -10.32 -4.48
N GLN A 30 13.49 -10.69 -3.70
CA GLN A 30 13.13 -12.11 -3.51
C GLN A 30 12.64 -12.77 -4.81
N LEU A 31 11.88 -12.05 -5.64
CA LEU A 31 11.45 -12.51 -6.96
C LEU A 31 12.62 -12.93 -7.85
N HIS A 32 13.81 -12.34 -7.68
CA HIS A 32 14.99 -12.71 -8.45
C HIS A 32 15.58 -14.07 -8.04
N HIS A 33 15.26 -14.55 -6.84
CA HIS A 33 15.90 -15.70 -6.20
C HIS A 33 14.96 -16.88 -5.96
N THR A 34 13.69 -16.77 -6.36
CA THR A 34 12.71 -17.80 -6.07
C THR A 34 11.73 -18.06 -7.21
N THR A 35 10.98 -19.16 -7.08
CA THR A 35 9.91 -19.51 -8.02
C THR A 35 8.64 -18.76 -7.65
N VAL A 36 7.97 -18.24 -8.68
CA VAL A 36 6.64 -17.64 -8.55
C VAL A 36 5.61 -18.59 -9.09
N GLU A 37 4.62 -18.93 -8.29
CA GLU A 37 3.55 -19.84 -8.68
C GLU A 37 2.17 -19.21 -8.47
N ILE A 38 1.22 -19.58 -9.33
CA ILE A 38 -0.18 -19.26 -9.11
C ILE A 38 -0.75 -20.37 -8.22
N GLU A 39 -1.28 -19.99 -7.07
CA GLU A 39 -1.88 -20.90 -6.11
C GLU A 39 -3.16 -21.50 -6.70
N ARG A 40 -3.14 -22.80 -7.01
CA ARG A 40 -4.30 -23.52 -7.55
C ARG A 40 -5.03 -24.24 -6.41
N ASP A 41 -6.36 -24.21 -6.43
CA ASP A 41 -7.23 -24.89 -5.46
C ASP A 41 -7.08 -24.45 -3.99
N SER A 42 -6.54 -23.24 -3.75
CA SER A 42 -6.39 -22.68 -2.41
C SER A 42 -7.66 -22.03 -1.87
N ASP A 43 -7.79 -21.96 -0.54
CA ASP A 43 -8.85 -21.17 0.11
C ASP A 43 -8.67 -19.69 -0.30
N PRO A 44 -9.67 -19.07 -0.96
CA PRO A 44 -9.59 -17.65 -1.36
C PRO A 44 -9.32 -16.69 -0.21
N ARG A 45 -9.59 -17.10 1.03
CA ARG A 45 -9.35 -16.28 2.24
C ARG A 45 -7.89 -16.30 2.69
N ASN A 46 -7.10 -17.27 2.24
CA ASN A 46 -5.72 -17.46 2.65
C ASN A 46 -4.76 -17.59 1.45
N THR A 47 -5.13 -16.99 0.32
CA THR A 47 -4.32 -17.06 -0.88
C THR A 47 -3.24 -15.99 -0.92
N GLY A 48 -2.13 -16.29 -1.58
CA GLY A 48 -1.02 -15.39 -1.77
C GLY A 48 -0.15 -15.26 -0.52
N HIS A 49 1.14 -15.53 -0.67
CA HIS A 49 2.10 -15.43 0.42
C HIS A 49 3.53 -15.39 -0.09
N VAL A 50 4.37 -14.70 0.66
CA VAL A 50 5.81 -14.71 0.50
C VAL A 50 6.42 -15.54 1.62
N THR A 51 7.18 -16.57 1.27
CA THR A 51 7.89 -17.44 2.23
C THR A 51 9.33 -17.65 1.79
N GLY A 52 10.16 -18.25 2.66
CA GLY A 52 11.53 -18.62 2.29
C GLY A 52 11.62 -19.63 1.13
N ASP A 53 10.55 -20.39 0.88
CA ASP A 53 10.49 -21.39 -0.19
C ASP A 53 10.01 -20.80 -1.53
N GLY A 54 9.38 -19.62 -1.50
CA GLY A 54 8.99 -18.87 -2.69
C GLY A 54 7.75 -18.01 -2.55
N ILE A 55 7.28 -17.54 -3.70
CA ILE A 55 6.20 -16.57 -3.81
C ILE A 55 5.01 -17.23 -4.49
N SER A 56 3.91 -17.32 -3.76
CA SER A 56 2.62 -17.76 -4.30
C SER A 56 1.75 -16.55 -4.52
N ILE A 57 1.11 -16.45 -5.69
CA ILE A 57 0.14 -15.40 -6.02
C ILE A 57 -1.25 -15.99 -6.24
N PRO A 58 -2.32 -15.24 -5.94
CA PRO A 58 -3.69 -15.70 -6.14
C PRO A 58 -4.02 -16.02 -7.60
N GLU A 59 -5.05 -16.86 -7.80
CA GLU A 59 -5.71 -16.96 -9.09
C GLU A 59 -6.28 -15.61 -9.54
N PHE A 60 -6.45 -15.46 -10.85
CA PHE A 60 -6.86 -14.20 -11.46
C PHE A 60 -8.17 -13.62 -10.88
N ASP A 61 -9.19 -14.46 -10.72
CA ASP A 61 -10.48 -14.02 -10.19
C ASP A 61 -10.35 -13.48 -8.77
N THR A 62 -9.59 -14.16 -7.90
CA THR A 62 -9.31 -13.68 -6.53
C THR A 62 -8.48 -12.40 -6.55
N ALA A 63 -7.53 -12.25 -7.47
CA ALA A 63 -6.78 -11.00 -7.62
C ALA A 63 -7.69 -9.83 -8.03
N CYS A 64 -8.69 -10.09 -8.90
CA CYS A 64 -9.71 -9.11 -9.25
C CYS A 64 -10.58 -8.74 -8.05
N ASP A 65 -11.05 -9.72 -7.28
CA ASP A 65 -11.87 -9.48 -6.08
C ASP A 65 -11.10 -8.66 -5.03
N LEU A 66 -9.82 -8.97 -4.82
CA LEU A 66 -8.93 -8.20 -3.93
C LEU A 66 -8.72 -6.77 -4.44
N ALA A 67 -8.55 -6.59 -5.75
CA ALA A 67 -8.39 -5.27 -6.34
C ALA A 67 -9.68 -4.42 -6.20
N GLU A 68 -10.85 -5.02 -6.43
CA GLU A 68 -12.14 -4.34 -6.26
C GLU A 68 -12.38 -3.97 -4.79
N ALA A 69 -12.11 -4.88 -3.85
CA ALA A 69 -12.18 -4.59 -2.42
C ALA A 69 -11.20 -3.49 -2.01
N ALA A 70 -9.98 -3.48 -2.55
CA ALA A 70 -9.02 -2.42 -2.27
C ALA A 70 -9.46 -1.06 -2.81
N MET A 71 -10.16 -1.01 -3.94
CA MET A 71 -10.70 0.24 -4.51
C MET A 71 -11.85 0.81 -3.68
N HIS A 72 -12.69 -0.04 -3.09
CA HIS A 72 -13.89 0.39 -2.37
C HIS A 72 -13.66 0.58 -0.87
N ASP A 73 -13.00 -0.39 -0.24
CA ASP A 73 -12.86 -0.48 1.21
C ASP A 73 -11.40 -0.29 1.67
N GLY A 74 -10.44 -0.31 0.74
CA GLY A 74 -9.02 -0.13 1.05
C GLY A 74 -8.53 -1.11 2.11
N LEU A 75 -7.83 -0.59 3.12
CA LEU A 75 -7.30 -1.36 4.24
C LEU A 75 -8.37 -1.74 5.29
N GLU A 76 -9.60 -1.21 5.20
CA GLU A 76 -10.69 -1.65 6.07
C GLU A 76 -11.20 -3.05 5.68
N SER A 77 -10.96 -3.47 4.43
CA SER A 77 -11.18 -4.85 4.01
C SER A 77 -10.16 -5.78 4.66
N THR A 78 -10.63 -6.62 5.58
CA THR A 78 -9.80 -7.66 6.21
C THR A 78 -9.12 -8.57 5.18
N ALA A 79 -9.80 -8.87 4.06
CA ALA A 79 -9.23 -9.70 2.99
C ALA A 79 -8.01 -9.02 2.35
N VAL A 80 -8.08 -7.72 2.08
CA VAL A 80 -6.99 -6.93 1.50
C VAL A 80 -5.83 -6.80 2.49
N ALA A 81 -6.12 -6.38 3.72
CA ALA A 81 -5.10 -6.21 4.76
C ALA A 81 -4.32 -7.51 5.00
N SER A 82 -5.03 -8.62 5.24
CA SER A 82 -4.38 -9.92 5.46
C SER A 82 -3.61 -10.43 4.24
N TYR A 83 -4.05 -10.13 3.02
CA TYR A 83 -3.29 -10.47 1.81
C TYR A 83 -1.97 -9.68 1.74
N LEU A 84 -2.01 -8.37 1.93
CA LEU A 84 -0.81 -7.52 1.91
C LEU A 84 0.20 -7.92 2.99
N GLU A 85 -0.27 -8.23 4.20
CA GLU A 85 0.59 -8.74 5.29
C GLU A 85 1.29 -10.04 4.90
N ARG A 86 0.56 -11.01 4.32
CA ARG A 86 1.15 -12.27 3.82
C ARG A 86 2.16 -12.04 2.70
N MET A 87 2.00 -10.97 1.93
CA MET A 87 2.93 -10.56 0.89
C MET A 87 4.14 -9.77 1.42
N GLY A 88 4.20 -9.51 2.72
CA GLY A 88 5.35 -8.89 3.39
C GLY A 88 5.24 -7.37 3.57
N PHE A 89 4.07 -6.78 3.36
CA PHE A 89 3.84 -5.35 3.60
C PHE A 89 3.48 -5.08 5.06
N SER A 90 4.02 -4.01 5.64
CA SER A 90 3.74 -3.61 7.02
C SER A 90 2.46 -2.76 7.06
N VAL A 91 1.29 -3.40 6.89
CA VAL A 91 0.00 -2.69 6.70
C VAL A 91 -0.31 -1.69 7.81
N ASP A 92 -0.02 -2.03 9.07
CA ASP A 92 -0.23 -1.15 10.23
C ASP A 92 0.55 0.16 10.18
N ASP A 93 1.64 0.22 9.40
CA ASP A 93 2.44 1.42 9.26
C ASP A 93 1.82 2.43 8.26
N TYR A 94 0.83 2.00 7.49
CA TYR A 94 0.12 2.84 6.52
C TYR A 94 -1.16 3.41 7.12
N HIS A 95 -1.25 4.73 7.06
CA HIS A 95 -2.42 5.48 7.54
C HIS A 95 -2.93 6.36 6.39
N PRO A 96 -3.74 5.80 5.47
CA PRO A 96 -4.20 6.52 4.29
C PRO A 96 -4.95 7.80 4.66
N ILE A 97 -4.65 8.86 3.93
CA ILE A 97 -5.29 10.16 4.11
C ILE A 97 -6.79 10.08 3.77
N ALA A 98 -7.15 9.24 2.81
CA ALA A 98 -8.54 8.99 2.41
C ALA A 98 -9.42 8.57 3.60
N THR A 99 -8.94 7.66 4.45
CA THR A 99 -9.62 7.18 5.67
C THR A 99 -9.68 8.21 6.81
N ARG A 100 -9.07 9.40 6.64
CA ARG A 100 -9.23 10.53 7.58
C ARG A 100 -10.19 11.60 7.07
N ILE A 101 -10.49 11.56 5.77
CA ILE A 101 -11.49 12.41 5.13
C ILE A 101 -12.86 11.67 5.09
N ASP A 102 -12.80 10.34 5.18
CA ASP A 102 -13.80 9.36 5.64
C ASP A 102 -15.24 9.87 5.83
N GLY A 103 -16.05 9.63 4.79
CA GLY A 103 -17.49 9.86 4.84
C GLY A 103 -17.95 11.29 4.58
N ARG A 104 -17.06 12.28 4.50
CA ARG A 104 -17.44 13.62 4.03
C ARG A 104 -17.59 13.61 2.51
N GLN A 105 -18.77 13.24 2.03
CA GLN A 105 -19.16 13.43 0.62
C GLN A 105 -18.92 14.87 0.15
N TYR A 106 -18.95 15.82 1.07
CA TYR A 106 -18.61 17.22 0.86
C TYR A 106 -17.71 17.75 1.98
N VAL A 107 -16.65 18.45 1.58
CA VAL A 107 -15.85 19.27 2.48
C VAL A 107 -16.32 20.73 2.35
N PRO A 108 -16.94 21.32 3.39
CA PRO A 108 -17.30 22.72 3.38
C PRO A 108 -16.08 23.61 3.16
N THR A 109 -16.26 24.79 2.57
CA THR A 109 -15.14 25.72 2.33
C THR A 109 -14.40 26.11 3.61
N SER A 110 -15.11 26.21 4.75
CA SER A 110 -14.51 26.46 6.06
C SER A 110 -13.51 25.36 6.44
N ASP A 111 -13.93 24.10 6.35
CA ASP A 111 -13.16 22.94 6.78
C ASP A 111 -12.05 22.63 5.78
N ALA A 112 -12.26 22.94 4.50
CA ALA A 112 -11.27 22.75 3.45
C ALA A 112 -10.01 23.59 3.68
N ARG A 113 -10.13 24.77 4.32
CA ARG A 113 -8.97 25.57 4.67
C ARG A 113 -8.18 24.91 5.79
N ASP A 114 -8.87 24.46 6.84
CA ASP A 114 -8.23 23.86 8.00
C ASP A 114 -7.54 22.55 7.65
N LEU A 115 -8.19 21.69 6.84
CA LEU A 115 -7.59 20.48 6.30
C LEU A 115 -6.34 20.77 5.46
N ARG A 116 -6.37 21.76 4.57
CA ARG A 116 -5.18 22.11 3.77
C ARG A 116 -4.02 22.57 4.65
N LEU A 117 -4.29 23.37 5.68
CA LEU A 117 -3.26 23.82 6.60
C LEU A 117 -2.68 22.66 7.43
N GLU A 118 -3.53 21.78 7.95
CA GLU A 118 -3.11 20.58 8.68
C GLU A 118 -2.19 19.70 7.83
N TYR A 119 -2.60 19.37 6.60
CA TYR A 119 -1.79 18.53 5.72
C TYR A 119 -0.55 19.24 5.18
N ALA A 120 -0.55 20.57 5.05
CA ALA A 120 0.66 21.33 4.74
C ALA A 120 1.68 21.22 5.87
N SER A 121 1.26 21.37 7.14
CA SER A 121 2.16 21.21 8.28
C SER A 121 2.71 19.78 8.40
N ARG A 122 1.88 18.76 8.14
CA ARG A 122 2.34 17.36 8.09
C ARG A 122 3.37 17.12 6.99
N LEU A 123 3.15 17.70 5.81
CA LEU A 123 4.11 17.60 4.70
C LEU A 123 5.44 18.28 5.04
N GLU A 124 5.41 19.47 5.65
CA GLU A 124 6.61 20.19 6.09
C GLU A 124 7.41 19.37 7.11
N GLU A 125 6.74 18.79 8.11
CA GLU A 125 7.37 17.92 9.10
C GLU A 125 7.97 16.66 8.48
N ASP A 126 7.23 16.00 7.59
CA ASP A 126 7.68 14.78 6.90
C ASP A 126 8.95 15.01 6.08
N VAL A 127 8.98 16.10 5.31
CA VAL A 127 10.14 16.49 4.51
C VAL A 127 11.35 16.82 5.38
N GLU A 128 11.15 17.52 6.51
CA GLU A 128 12.25 17.86 7.40
C GLU A 128 12.85 16.62 8.08
N ILE A 129 12.01 15.67 8.51
CA ILE A 129 12.48 14.37 9.03
C ILE A 129 13.32 13.64 7.99
N LEU A 130 12.82 13.52 6.75
CA LEU A 130 13.54 12.84 5.67
C LEU A 130 14.87 13.53 5.35
N ARG A 131 14.90 14.87 5.35
CA ARG A 131 16.14 15.63 5.11
C ARG A 131 17.18 15.33 6.18
N GLN A 132 16.79 15.29 7.46
CA GLN A 132 17.69 14.99 8.57
C GLN A 132 18.21 13.56 8.51
N SER A 133 17.36 12.60 8.12
CA SER A 133 17.76 11.19 7.93
C SER A 133 18.73 10.99 6.77
N ALA A 134 18.62 11.77 5.69
CA ALA A 134 19.54 11.69 4.54
C ALA A 134 20.92 12.33 4.80
N GLU A 135 21.04 13.15 5.85
CA GLU A 135 22.30 13.82 6.24
C GLU A 135 23.16 12.97 7.19
N HIS A 136 22.66 11.83 7.66
CA HIS A 136 23.34 10.87 8.54
C HIS A 136 23.66 9.56 7.82
#